data_AF-A0A9E4I645-F1
#
_entry.id   AF-A0A9E4I645-F1
#
_cell.length_a   1.000
_cell.length_b   1.000
_cell.length_c   1.000
_cell.angle_alpha   90.00
_cell.angle_beta   90.00
_cell.angle_gamma   90.00
#
_symmetry.space_group_name_H-M   'P 1'
#
loop_
_entity.id
_entity.type
_entity.pdbx_description
1 polymer ?
#
loop_
_entity_poly.entity_id
_entity_poly.type
_entity_poly.pdbx_seq_one_letter_code
_entity_poly.pdbx_strand_id
1 'polypeptide(L)'
;MRAHVFLCVLAFYVEWHLRRRLAPLLFEDDDREGAQARRKSPVAPASVSESAKSKADTKLTSGGLSVHSFTTLLADLATLTLNEVAIPARRAYRIPLMSEPTPLQSRAFELMGIDPTKFVPSPSPA
;
A
#
# COMPACT_ATOMS: atom_id res chain seq x y z
N MET A 1 -3.06 -23.28 -22.12
CA MET A 1 -3.07 -23.54 -20.66
C MET A 1 -1.73 -23.26 -19.93
N ARG A 2 -0.70 -22.62 -20.53
CA ARG A 2 0.55 -22.23 -19.81
C ARG A 2 0.58 -20.77 -19.36
N ALA A 3 -0.15 -19.89 -20.06
CA ALA A 3 -0.23 -18.47 -19.74
C ALA A 3 -0.87 -18.18 -18.37
N HIS A 4 -1.87 -18.96 -17.94
CA HIS A 4 -2.51 -18.77 -16.64
C HIS A 4 -1.53 -19.01 -15.48
N VAL A 5 -0.73 -20.09 -15.52
CA VAL A 5 0.29 -20.35 -14.50
C VAL A 5 1.30 -19.22 -14.43
N PHE A 6 1.76 -18.71 -15.59
CA PHE A 6 2.64 -17.56 -15.63
C PHE A 6 2.02 -16.32 -14.98
N LEU A 7 0.77 -15.99 -15.30
CA LEU A 7 0.05 -14.86 -14.70
C LEU A 7 -0.15 -15.04 -13.19
N CYS A 8 -0.47 -16.24 -12.70
CA CYS A 8 -0.61 -16.52 -11.28
C CYS A 8 0.70 -16.35 -10.52
N VAL A 9 1.81 -16.88 -11.07
CA VAL A 9 3.13 -16.74 -10.45
C VAL A 9 3.57 -15.28 -10.43
N LEU A 10 3.32 -14.53 -11.51
CA LEU A 10 3.61 -13.10 -11.57
C LEU A 10 2.79 -12.30 -10.56
N ALA A 11 1.48 -12.54 -10.49
CA ALA A 11 0.60 -11.88 -9.53
C ALA A 11 1.03 -12.15 -8.09
N PHE A 12 1.36 -13.41 -7.76
CA PHE A 12 1.89 -13.78 -6.44
C PHE A 12 3.21 -13.08 -6.13
N TYR A 13 4.12 -13.00 -7.11
CA TYR A 13 5.40 -12.31 -6.94
C TYR A 13 5.21 -10.81 -6.64
N VAL A 14 4.30 -10.16 -7.38
CA VAL A 14 3.96 -8.76 -7.15
C VAL A 14 3.31 -8.57 -5.78
N GLU A 15 2.33 -9.40 -5.41
CA GLU A 15 1.70 -9.34 -4.09
C GLU A 15 2.73 -9.50 -2.96
N TRP A 16 3.61 -10.49 -3.05
CA TRP A 16 4.65 -10.73 -2.05
C TRP A 16 5.55 -9.50 -1.87
N HIS A 17 5.95 -8.88 -2.97
CA HIS A 17 6.80 -7.70 -2.93
C HIS A 17 6.06 -6.46 -2.38
N LEU A 18 4.78 -6.29 -2.73
CA LEU A 18 3.93 -5.24 -2.18
C LEU A 18 3.72 -5.40 -0.68
N ARG A 19 3.35 -6.60 -0.21
CA ARG A 19 3.20 -6.92 1.21
C ARG A 19 4.48 -6.59 1.99
N ARG A 20 5.64 -6.99 1.48
CA ARG A 20 6.91 -6.71 2.15
C ARG A 20 7.21 -5.22 2.30
N ARG A 21 6.87 -4.39 1.29
CA ARG A 21 7.03 -2.92 1.40
C ARG A 21 5.98 -2.28 2.29
N LEU A 22 4.76 -2.81 2.27
CA LEU A 22 3.62 -2.27 3.01
C LEU A 22 3.47 -2.88 4.42
N ALA A 23 4.32 -3.81 4.82
CA ALA A 23 4.29 -4.47 6.13
C ALA A 23 4.10 -3.52 7.33
N PRO A 24 4.68 -2.29 7.35
CA PRO A 24 4.41 -1.33 8.42
C PRO A 24 2.93 -0.90 8.57
N LEU A 25 2.14 -1.00 7.49
CA LEU A 25 0.70 -0.68 7.46
C LEU A 25 -0.21 -1.92 7.57
N LEU A 26 0.36 -3.12 7.53
CA LEU A 26 -0.38 -4.38 7.53
C LEU A 26 -0.35 -5.06 8.91
N PHE A 27 -1.28 -6.01 9.12
CA PHE A 27 -1.20 -6.99 10.21
C PHE A 27 -0.08 -8.03 9.98
N GLU A 28 1.11 -7.56 9.64
CA GLU A 28 2.31 -8.36 9.45
C GLU A 28 3.39 -7.91 10.45
N ASP A 29 4.22 -8.84 10.89
CA ASP A 29 5.37 -8.53 11.72
C ASP A 29 6.50 -7.98 10.85
N ASP A 30 6.80 -6.69 11.00
CA ASP A 30 7.85 -5.99 10.28
C ASP A 30 9.18 -5.91 11.07
N ASP A 31 9.20 -6.36 12.33
CA ASP A 31 10.39 -6.39 13.18
C ASP A 31 10.92 -7.83 13.36
N ARG A 32 11.61 -8.29 12.31
CA ARG A 32 12.21 -9.63 12.29
C ARG A 32 13.30 -9.82 13.35
N GLU A 33 14.03 -8.76 13.69
CA GLU A 33 15.11 -8.81 14.67
C GLU A 33 14.55 -8.92 16.08
N GLY A 34 13.55 -8.12 16.44
CA GLY A 34 12.86 -8.22 17.72
C GLY A 34 12.08 -9.54 17.87
N ALA A 35 11.49 -10.04 16.77
CA ALA A 35 10.90 -11.37 16.73
C ALA A 35 11.93 -12.47 17.01
N GLN A 36 13.12 -12.40 16.39
CA GLN A 36 14.19 -13.39 16.56
C GLN A 36 14.87 -13.30 17.93
N ALA A 37 15.05 -12.10 18.49
CA ALA A 37 15.61 -11.89 19.83
C ALA A 37 14.75 -12.53 20.93
N ARG A 38 13.43 -12.62 20.70
CA ARG A 38 12.48 -13.31 21.59
C ARG A 38 12.52 -14.83 21.46
N ARG A 39 13.13 -15.34 20.39
CA ARG A 39 13.15 -16.77 20.09
C ARG A 39 14.27 -17.45 20.87
N LYS A 40 13.90 -18.40 21.74
CA LYS A 40 14.86 -19.13 22.58
C LYS A 40 15.76 -20.09 21.81
N SER A 41 15.34 -20.53 20.61
CA SER A 41 16.09 -21.47 19.77
C SER A 41 15.66 -21.40 18.31
N PRO A 42 16.57 -21.65 17.32
CA PRO A 42 16.23 -21.69 15.89
C PRO A 42 15.16 -22.71 15.50
N VAL A 43 14.91 -23.73 16.33
CA VAL A 43 13.87 -24.75 16.11
C VAL A 43 12.62 -24.53 16.96
N ALA A 44 12.62 -23.58 17.89
CA ALA A 44 11.43 -23.24 18.67
C ALA A 44 10.36 -22.59 17.77
N PRO A 45 9.06 -22.61 18.11
CA PRO A 45 8.04 -21.90 17.35
C PRO A 45 8.38 -20.42 17.11
N ALA A 46 7.86 -19.85 16.02
CA ALA A 46 8.09 -18.44 15.70
C ALA A 46 7.45 -17.54 16.78
N SER A 47 8.23 -16.57 17.28
CA SER A 47 7.75 -15.52 18.19
C SER A 47 7.45 -14.25 17.43
N VAL A 48 6.36 -13.57 17.79
CA VAL A 48 6.04 -12.23 17.29
C VAL A 48 6.80 -11.15 18.08
N SER A 49 7.21 -10.11 17.37
CA SER A 49 7.85 -8.92 17.95
C SER A 49 6.92 -8.16 18.90
N GLU A 50 7.48 -7.24 19.68
CA GLU A 50 6.70 -6.35 20.55
C GLU A 50 5.85 -5.38 19.73
N SER A 51 6.40 -4.87 18.61
CA SER A 51 5.70 -3.98 17.69
C SER A 51 4.51 -4.69 17.03
N ALA A 52 4.65 -5.95 16.62
CA ALA A 52 3.55 -6.72 16.06
C ALA A 52 2.42 -6.96 17.06
N LYS A 53 2.76 -7.24 18.34
CA LYS A 53 1.76 -7.33 19.42
C LYS A 53 1.04 -5.99 19.63
N SER A 54 1.80 -4.90 19.74
CA SER A 54 1.23 -3.57 19.92
C SER A 54 0.31 -3.17 18.76
N LYS A 55 0.70 -3.45 17.51
CA LYS A 55 -0.16 -3.26 16.33
C LYS A 55 -1.42 -4.10 16.38
N ALA A 56 -1.32 -5.36 16.82
CA ALA A 56 -2.47 -6.26 16.93
C ALA A 56 -3.45 -5.81 18.02
N ASP A 57 -2.94 -5.29 19.14
CA ASP A 57 -3.73 -4.86 20.30
C ASP A 57 -4.39 -3.50 20.05
N THR A 58 -3.63 -2.53 19.56
CA THR A 58 -4.12 -1.15 19.35
C THR A 58 -4.86 -0.97 18.03
N LYS A 59 -4.65 -1.87 17.06
CA LYS A 59 -5.07 -1.71 15.65
C LYS A 59 -4.50 -0.45 14.99
N LEU A 60 -3.44 0.11 15.56
CA LEU A 60 -2.74 1.29 15.06
C LEU A 60 -1.28 0.94 14.76
N THR A 61 -0.77 1.56 13.71
CA THR A 61 0.65 1.56 13.36
C THR A 61 1.41 2.47 14.33
N SER A 62 2.75 2.38 14.35
CA SER A 62 3.59 3.27 15.16
C SER A 62 3.44 4.75 14.81
N GLY A 63 2.99 5.07 13.59
CA GLY A 63 2.68 6.42 13.14
C GLY A 63 1.23 6.86 13.43
N GLY A 64 0.43 6.08 14.16
CA GLY A 64 -0.94 6.40 14.52
C GLY A 64 -1.98 6.16 13.42
N LEU A 65 -1.61 5.59 12.28
CA LEU A 65 -2.54 5.19 11.21
C LEU A 65 -3.20 3.85 11.55
N SER A 66 -4.45 3.63 11.13
CA SER A 66 -5.12 2.34 11.23
C SER A 66 -4.34 1.23 10.51
N VAL A 67 -4.28 0.04 11.12
CA VAL A 67 -3.68 -1.15 10.49
C VAL A 67 -4.71 -1.83 9.58
N HIS A 68 -4.26 -2.29 8.41
CA HIS A 68 -5.13 -2.89 7.39
C HIS A 68 -4.78 -4.36 7.11
N SER A 69 -5.73 -5.10 6.52
CA SER A 69 -5.38 -6.28 5.73
C SER A 69 -4.88 -5.82 4.36
N PHE A 70 -4.17 -6.68 3.63
CA PHE A 70 -3.70 -6.31 2.29
C PHE A 70 -4.85 -5.90 1.36
N THR A 71 -5.97 -6.62 1.42
CA THR A 71 -7.16 -6.33 0.61
C THR A 71 -7.83 -5.01 0.99
N THR A 72 -7.96 -4.68 2.28
CA THR A 72 -8.56 -3.42 2.70
C THR A 72 -7.65 -2.23 2.42
N LEU A 73 -6.33 -2.42 2.48
CA LEU A 73 -5.37 -1.39 2.06
C LEU A 73 -5.47 -1.12 0.55
N LEU A 74 -5.55 -2.16 -0.29
CA LEU A 74 -5.76 -1.99 -1.72
C LEU A 74 -7.10 -1.28 -2.03
N ALA A 75 -8.15 -1.59 -1.28
CA ALA A 75 -9.44 -0.91 -1.42
C ALA A 75 -9.33 0.59 -1.08
N ASP A 76 -8.59 0.95 -0.03
CA ASP A 76 -8.34 2.35 0.33
C ASP A 76 -7.51 3.06 -0.76
N LEU A 77 -6.43 2.44 -1.23
CA LEU A 77 -5.60 2.96 -2.32
C LEU A 77 -6.39 3.16 -3.62
N ALA A 78 -7.37 2.30 -3.89
CA ALA A 78 -8.24 2.41 -5.06
C ALA A 78 -9.18 3.64 -5.02
N THR A 79 -9.31 4.31 -3.87
CA THR A 79 -10.10 5.55 -3.77
C THR A 79 -9.35 6.80 -4.23
N LEU A 80 -8.04 6.71 -4.47
CA LEU A 80 -7.27 7.78 -5.09
C LEU A 80 -7.55 7.81 -6.60
N THR A 81 -8.19 8.88 -7.09
CA THR A 81 -8.67 8.94 -8.48
C THR A 81 -8.03 10.08 -9.28
N LEU A 82 -7.85 9.82 -10.58
CA LEU A 82 -7.56 10.85 -11.57
C LEU A 82 -8.89 11.28 -12.21
N ASN A 83 -9.29 12.52 -11.95
CA ASN A 83 -10.56 13.08 -12.43
C ASN A 83 -10.31 13.95 -13.67
N GLU A 84 -11.19 13.87 -14.66
CA GLU A 84 -11.20 14.85 -15.76
C GLU A 84 -12.22 15.94 -15.46
N VAL A 85 -11.74 17.18 -15.30
CA VAL A 85 -12.58 18.33 -14.99
C VAL A 85 -12.68 19.23 -16.21
N ALA A 86 -13.90 19.69 -16.51
CA ALA A 86 -14.15 20.68 -17.55
C ALA A 86 -14.92 21.87 -16.96
N ILE A 87 -14.56 23.08 -17.40
CA ILE A 87 -15.25 24.30 -16.99
C ILE A 87 -16.48 24.47 -17.90
N PRO A 88 -17.68 24.79 -17.37
CA PRO A 88 -18.88 24.94 -18.20
C PRO A 88 -18.72 25.89 -19.40
N ALA A 89 -17.93 26.96 -19.24
CA ALA A 89 -17.63 27.93 -20.29
C ALA A 89 -16.68 27.40 -21.39
N ARG A 90 -15.95 26.31 -21.14
CA ARG A 90 -14.97 25.71 -22.06
C ARG A 90 -15.00 24.19 -21.99
N ARG A 91 -16.14 23.58 -22.32
CA ARG A 91 -16.34 22.11 -22.23
C ARG A 91 -15.38 21.28 -23.08
N ALA A 92 -14.84 21.86 -24.16
CA ALA A 92 -13.83 21.22 -25.00
C ALA A 92 -12.47 21.07 -24.29
N TYR A 93 -12.21 21.87 -23.26
CA TYR A 93 -10.96 21.84 -22.51
C TYR A 93 -11.12 20.98 -21.25
N ARG A 94 -10.39 19.86 -21.20
CA ARG A 94 -10.37 18.92 -20.08
C ARG A 94 -9.04 19.01 -19.34
N ILE A 95 -9.12 19.13 -18.02
CA ILE A 95 -7.97 19.21 -17.13
C ILE A 95 -7.93 17.93 -16.31
N PRO A 96 -6.88 17.11 -16.41
CA PRO A 96 -6.67 15.99 -15.52
C PRO A 96 -6.31 16.52 -14.12
N LEU A 97 -7.04 16.06 -13.11
CA LEU A 97 -6.88 16.47 -11.71
C LEU A 97 -6.88 15.26 -10.79
N MET A 98 -5.74 15.00 -10.16
CA MET A 98 -5.63 13.97 -9.13
C MET A 98 -6.33 14.42 -7.85
N SER A 99 -7.07 13.52 -7.19
CA SER A 99 -7.62 13.81 -5.86
C SER A 99 -6.52 13.92 -4.81
N GLU A 100 -6.79 14.65 -3.73
CA GLU A 100 -5.85 14.79 -2.61
C GLU A 100 -5.70 13.45 -1.89
N PRO A 101 -4.48 12.90 -1.77
CA PRO A 101 -4.28 11.61 -1.12
C PRO A 101 -4.47 11.71 0.39
N THR A 102 -5.10 10.70 0.99
CA THR A 102 -5.20 10.60 2.45
C THR A 102 -3.81 10.41 3.09
N PRO A 103 -3.64 10.66 4.40
CA PRO A 103 -2.37 10.38 5.08
C PRO A 103 -1.93 8.91 4.94
N LEU A 104 -2.89 7.98 4.94
CA LEU A 104 -2.64 6.55 4.73
C LEU A 104 -2.13 6.27 3.31
N GLN A 105 -2.79 6.83 2.29
CA GLN A 105 -2.38 6.69 0.89
C GLN A 105 -0.98 7.26 0.68
N SER A 106 -0.73 8.47 1.18
CA SER A 106 0.58 9.12 1.10
C SER A 106 1.68 8.25 1.70
N ARG A 107 1.44 7.70 2.90
CA ARG A 107 2.39 6.79 3.56
C ARG A 107 2.61 5.49 2.78
N ALA A 108 1.55 4.91 2.22
CA ALA A 108 1.66 3.69 1.42
C ALA A 108 2.48 3.92 0.14
N PHE A 109 2.27 5.03 -0.57
CA PHE A 109 3.06 5.39 -1.76
C PHE A 109 4.52 5.70 -1.42
N GLU A 110 4.79 6.34 -0.28
CA GLU A 110 6.14 6.55 0.25
C GLU A 110 6.87 5.22 0.49
N LEU A 111 6.22 4.26 1.18
CA LEU A 111 6.77 2.92 1.43
C LEU A 111 7.02 2.13 0.14
N MET A 112 6.20 2.35 -0.89
CA MET A 112 6.38 1.76 -2.21
C MET A 112 7.46 2.48 -3.03
N GLY A 113 7.86 3.70 -2.67
CA GLY A 113 8.76 4.53 -3.46
C GLY A 113 8.14 5.01 -4.78
N ILE A 114 6.82 5.20 -4.78
CA ILE A 114 6.04 5.59 -5.96
C ILE A 114 5.52 7.01 -5.74
N ASP A 115 5.68 7.86 -6.75
CA ASP A 115 5.05 9.18 -6.78
C ASP A 115 3.82 9.11 -7.69
N PRO A 116 2.59 9.17 -7.14
CA PRO A 116 1.36 9.04 -7.92
C PRO A 116 1.15 10.23 -8.88
N THR A 117 1.77 11.39 -8.63
CA THR A 117 1.59 12.58 -9.47
C THR A 117 2.30 12.46 -10.83
N LYS A 118 3.31 11.59 -10.94
CA LYS A 118 4.01 11.31 -12.20
C LYS A 118 3.12 10.72 -13.29
N PHE A 119 1.94 10.19 -12.91
CA PHE A 119 0.98 9.60 -13.83
C PHE A 119 -0.13 10.57 -14.27
N VAL A 120 -0.08 11.83 -13.83
CA VAL A 120 -1.02 12.86 -14.28
C VAL A 120 -0.59 13.34 -15.67
N PRO A 121 -1.41 13.14 -16.71
CA PRO A 121 -1.06 13.59 -18.06
C PRO A 121 -1.07 15.12 -18.15
N SER A 122 -0.35 15.68 -19.11
CA SER A 122 -0.47 17.11 -19.41
C SER A 122 -1.88 17.44 -19.92
N PRO A 123 -2.43 18.64 -19.62
CA PRO A 123 -3.72 19.04 -20.14
C PRO A 123 -3.69 19.03 -21.68
N SER A 124 -4.72 18.45 -22.30
CA SER A 124 -4.82 18.41 -23.75
C SER A 124 -5.00 19.83 -24.29
N PRO A 125 -4.25 20.24 -25.33
CA PRO A 125 -4.58 21.46 -26.06
C PRO A 125 -5.97 21.31 -26.69
N ALA A 126 -6.71 22.43 -26.71
CA ALA A 126 -8.03 22.54 -27.32
C ALA A 126 -7.98 22.47 -28.85
#